data_AF-X0XZA7-F1
#
_entry.id   AF-X0XZA7-F1
#
_cell.length_a   1.000
_cell.length_b   1.000
_cell.length_c   1.000
_cell.angle_alpha   90.00
_cell.angle_beta   90.00
_cell.angle_gamma   90.00
#
_symmetry.space_group_name_H-M   'P 1'
#
loop_
_entity.id
_entity.type
_entity.pdbx_description
1 polymer ?
#
loop_
_entity_poly.entity_id
_entity_poly.type
_entity_poly.pdbx_seq_one_letter_code
_entity_poly.pdbx_strand_id
1 'polypeptide(L)'
;AEERFLSAADMLAGLGAAFQLPEPVIEEPLAKVPSEEAKGKKAGKELFLERVAAVPEARLHPNPFLAYLNSLHCRGAASENALAESQASNPLFGLVHVSHPLTETILDILTAAEPRHVILTGHAGDGKSTIALDVYKRLKGIPEKASVEIEWKRREDLQAGEVPVSIVKDFSECSDIWLDIIDEMRAGQRRFLLISNTGTLLNAFKSAEERAGGDEIALESDLLETMESSMPKPWNHGGAAFTVINLS
;
A
#
# COMPACT_ATOMS: atom_id res chain seq x y z
N ALA A 1 34.90 22.85 16.02
CA ALA A 1 35.40 22.73 14.64
C ALA A 1 35.70 21.26 14.44
N GLU A 2 34.71 20.53 13.93
CA GLU A 2 34.72 19.07 13.88
C GLU A 2 35.58 18.59 12.71
N GLU A 3 36.43 17.60 12.99
CA GLU A 3 37.41 17.02 12.09
C GLU A 3 36.72 16.41 10.86
N ARG A 4 36.84 17.10 9.73
CA ARG A 4 36.52 16.52 8.43
C ARG A 4 37.71 15.68 7.99
N PHE A 5 37.47 14.41 7.68
CA PHE A 5 38.47 13.55 7.07
C PHE A 5 38.91 14.17 5.73
N LEU A 6 40.22 14.38 5.58
CA LEU A 6 40.80 15.10 4.44
C LEU A 6 41.01 14.22 3.21
N SER A 7 40.89 12.89 3.37
CA SER A 7 41.02 11.93 2.29
C SER A 7 40.25 10.63 2.52
N ALA A 8 40.05 9.86 1.46
CA ALA A 8 39.44 8.53 1.53
C ALA A 8 40.29 7.52 2.33
N ALA A 9 41.62 7.71 2.37
CA ALA A 9 42.51 6.90 3.19
C ALA A 9 42.31 7.19 4.69
N ASP A 10 42.10 8.46 5.05
CA ASP A 10 41.82 8.86 6.43
C ASP A 10 40.47 8.33 6.91
N MET A 11 39.46 8.29 6.03
CA MET A 11 38.17 7.65 6.33
C MET A 11 38.33 6.15 6.57
N LEU A 12 39.11 5.45 5.75
CA LEU A 12 39.32 4.01 5.89
C LEU A 12 40.08 3.68 7.20
N ALA A 13 41.05 4.51 7.57
CA ALA A 13 41.79 4.39 8.82
C ALA A 13 40.89 4.66 10.04
N GLY A 14 40.06 5.70 9.98
CA GLY A 14 39.07 6.00 11.03
C GLY A 14 38.05 4.88 11.21
N LEU A 15 37.60 4.27 10.11
CA LEU A 15 36.69 3.12 10.14
C LEU A 15 37.36 1.90 10.78
N GLY A 16 38.61 1.62 10.43
CA GLY A 16 39.39 0.53 11.03
C GLY A 16 39.58 0.67 12.55
N ALA A 17 39.77 1.90 13.04
CA ALA A 17 39.88 2.19 14.46
C ALA A 17 38.55 2.01 15.22
N ALA A 18 37.42 2.37 14.61
CA ALA A 18 36.09 2.20 15.21
C ALA A 18 35.73 0.72 15.42
N PHE A 19 36.19 -0.18 14.54
CA PHE A 19 35.99 -1.62 14.67
C PHE A 19 36.89 -2.31 15.71
N GLN A 20 37.87 -1.59 16.28
CA GLN A 20 38.74 -2.09 17.34
C GLN A 20 38.33 -1.60 18.73
N LEU A 21 37.28 -0.80 18.85
CA LEU A 21 36.74 -0.41 20.14
C LEU A 21 36.15 -1.65 20.84
N PRO A 22 36.51 -1.93 22.11
CA PRO A 22 35.90 -3.03 22.84
C PRO A 22 34.39 -2.80 22.93
N GLU A 23 33.61 -3.87 22.75
CA GLU A 23 32.16 -3.81 22.87
C GLU A 23 31.78 -3.19 24.23
N PRO A 24 30.79 -2.28 24.27
CA PRO A 24 30.35 -1.71 25.53
C PRO A 24 29.79 -2.83 26.40
N VAL A 25 30.38 -3.01 27.58
CA VAL A 25 29.88 -3.93 28.61
C VAL A 25 28.50 -3.43 29.03
N ILE A 26 27.46 -4.18 28.66
CA ILE A 26 26.11 -3.97 29.18
C ILE A 26 26.07 -4.67 30.55
N GLU A 27 26.16 -3.91 31.63
CA GLU A 27 25.83 -4.41 32.97
C GLU A 27 24.30 -4.52 33.10
N GLU A 28 23.75 -5.73 32.89
CA GLU A 28 22.39 -6.03 33.31
C GLU A 28 22.35 -6.30 34.82
N PRO A 29 21.47 -5.64 35.60
CA PRO A 29 21.19 -6.11 36.95
C PRO A 29 20.27 -7.34 36.86
N LEU A 30 20.84 -8.52 37.12
CA LEU A 30 20.10 -9.77 37.34
C LEU A 30 19.17 -9.64 38.56
N ALA A 31 17.93 -9.21 38.34
CA ALA A 31 16.86 -9.38 39.31
C ALA A 31 16.47 -10.86 39.36
N LYS A 32 16.69 -11.49 40.52
CA LYS A 32 16.32 -12.88 40.79
C LYS A 32 14.80 -13.05 40.72
N VAL A 33 14.34 -13.92 39.83
CA VAL A 33 12.95 -14.39 39.81
C VAL A 33 12.75 -15.41 40.94
N PRO A 34 11.72 -15.27 41.81
CA PRO A 34 11.41 -16.31 42.79
C PRO A 34 10.79 -17.52 42.11
N SER A 35 11.27 -18.71 42.47
CA SER A 35 10.67 -19.99 42.11
C SER A 35 9.40 -20.25 42.91
N GLU A 36 8.25 -20.36 42.25
CA GLU A 36 7.03 -20.96 42.84
C GLU A 36 6.59 -22.21 42.09
N GLU A 37 6.06 -23.13 42.89
CA GLU A 37 5.90 -24.56 42.67
C GLU A 37 4.80 -24.92 41.66
N ALA A 38 5.03 -26.04 40.96
CA ALA A 38 4.06 -26.67 40.09
C ALA A 38 2.94 -27.36 40.89
N LYS A 39 1.68 -26.93 40.69
CA LYS A 39 0.47 -27.75 40.86
C LYS A 39 -0.51 -27.48 39.72
N GLY A 40 -0.87 -28.54 38.98
CA GLY A 40 -1.56 -28.42 37.70
C GLY A 40 -3.09 -28.34 37.74
N LYS A 41 -3.68 -28.17 36.54
CA LYS A 41 -4.86 -28.88 36.01
C LYS A 41 -5.26 -28.29 34.64
N LYS A 42 -5.83 -29.15 33.79
CA LYS A 42 -6.33 -28.94 32.43
C LYS A 42 -7.40 -27.83 32.34
N ALA A 43 -7.41 -27.06 31.25
CA ALA A 43 -8.56 -26.78 30.38
C ALA A 43 -8.15 -25.77 29.28
N GLY A 44 -8.67 -25.95 28.06
CA GLY A 44 -8.36 -25.11 26.90
C GLY A 44 -8.83 -23.66 27.07
N LYS A 45 -8.06 -22.75 26.49
CA LYS A 45 -8.46 -21.37 26.16
C LYS A 45 -7.59 -20.89 25.00
N GLU A 46 -8.26 -20.24 24.05
CA GLU A 46 -7.69 -19.61 22.86
C GLU A 46 -6.44 -18.80 23.20
N LEU A 47 -5.41 -18.93 22.36
CA LEU A 47 -4.27 -18.02 22.35
C LEU A 47 -4.78 -16.63 21.92
N PHE A 48 -5.16 -15.83 22.90
CA PHE A 48 -5.22 -14.39 22.73
C PHE A 48 -3.78 -13.92 22.52
N LEU A 49 -3.42 -13.65 21.27
CA LEU A 49 -2.20 -12.92 20.95
C LEU A 49 -2.33 -11.53 21.55
N GLU A 50 -1.79 -11.38 22.76
CA GLU A 50 -1.64 -10.08 23.40
C GLU A 50 -0.80 -9.21 22.46
N ARG A 51 -1.46 -8.19 21.89
CA ARG A 51 -0.80 -7.14 21.13
C ARG A 51 0.10 -6.41 22.12
N VAL A 52 1.38 -6.79 22.16
CA VAL A 52 2.40 -5.95 22.76
C VAL A 52 2.46 -4.71 21.89
N ALA A 53 1.71 -3.69 22.28
CA ALA A 53 1.94 -2.33 21.84
C ALA A 53 3.31 -1.95 22.38
N ALA A 54 4.36 -2.35 21.68
CA ALA A 54 5.64 -1.71 21.78
C ALA A 54 5.42 -0.28 21.29
N VAL A 55 5.03 0.61 22.19
CA VAL A 55 5.36 2.02 22.06
C VAL A 55 6.87 2.01 21.97
N PRO A 56 7.48 2.27 20.80
CA PRO A 56 8.91 2.42 20.78
C PRO A 56 9.14 3.67 21.62
N GLU A 57 9.77 3.52 22.79
CA GLU A 57 10.44 4.66 23.40
C GLU A 57 11.36 5.20 22.32
N ALA A 58 10.95 6.33 21.74
CA ALA A 58 11.67 6.99 20.69
C ALA A 58 13.00 7.44 21.28
N ARG A 59 14.01 6.57 21.23
CA ARG A 59 15.36 7.02 20.93
C ARG A 59 15.26 7.63 19.55
N LEU A 60 14.85 8.90 19.51
CA LEU A 60 14.89 9.73 18.32
C LEU A 60 16.28 9.53 17.76
N HIS A 61 16.36 8.81 16.64
CA HIS A 61 17.59 8.73 15.88
C HIS A 61 18.04 10.20 15.70
N PRO A 62 19.30 10.55 15.94
CA PRO A 62 19.75 11.95 15.96
C PRO A 62 19.46 12.70 14.65
N ASN A 63 19.12 11.96 13.59
CA ASN A 63 18.55 12.46 12.36
C ASN A 63 17.19 11.77 12.07
N PRO A 64 16.05 12.49 12.13
CA PRO A 64 14.72 11.92 11.85
C PRO A 64 14.55 11.49 10.39
N PHE A 65 15.30 12.08 9.45
CA PHE A 65 15.31 11.65 8.06
C PHE A 65 15.98 10.28 7.89
N LEU A 66 17.06 10.00 8.62
CA LEU A 66 17.67 8.66 8.63
C LEU A 66 16.73 7.62 9.25
N ALA A 67 16.00 7.98 10.32
CA ALA A 67 14.98 7.09 10.88
C ALA A 67 13.90 6.74 9.86
N TYR A 68 13.44 7.75 9.11
CA TYR A 68 12.48 7.59 8.03
C TYR A 68 13.01 6.68 6.92
N LEU A 69 14.23 6.93 6.41
CA LEU A 69 14.84 6.06 5.40
C LEU A 69 14.98 4.61 5.89
N ASN A 70 15.32 4.41 7.15
CA ASN A 70 15.37 3.07 7.74
C ASN A 70 13.98 2.41 7.83
N SER A 71 12.91 3.19 7.95
CA SER A 71 11.52 2.67 7.92
C SER A 71 11.07 2.21 6.53
N LEU A 72 11.71 2.71 5.45
CA LEU A 72 11.45 2.23 4.09
C LEU A 72 11.94 0.79 3.89
N HIS A 73 12.90 0.34 4.72
CA HIS A 73 13.47 -1.00 4.67
C HIS A 73 12.69 -1.98 5.56
N CYS A 74 11.37 -2.09 5.37
CA CYS A 74 10.60 -3.16 5.98
C CYS A 74 10.62 -4.41 5.07
N ARG A 75 11.39 -5.43 5.48
CA ARG A 75 11.46 -6.77 4.85
C ARG A 75 10.38 -7.75 5.34
N GLY A 76 9.50 -7.33 6.25
CA GLY A 76 8.44 -8.19 6.78
C GLY A 76 7.27 -8.27 5.83
N ALA A 77 6.63 -9.44 5.72
CA ALA A 77 5.42 -9.69 4.93
C ALA A 77 4.16 -8.93 5.42
N ALA A 78 4.32 -7.90 6.24
CA ALA A 78 3.26 -6.91 6.46
C ALA A 78 3.05 -6.20 5.12
N SER A 79 1.82 -6.20 4.63
CA SER A 79 1.45 -5.84 3.26
C SER A 79 2.15 -4.56 2.77
N GLU A 80 2.62 -4.58 1.52
CA GLU A 80 3.15 -3.39 0.84
C GLU A 80 2.17 -2.20 0.90
N ASN A 81 0.87 -2.50 0.95
CA ASN A 81 -0.19 -1.51 1.17
C ASN A 81 -0.04 -0.81 2.52
N ALA A 82 0.20 -1.53 3.61
CA ALA A 82 0.44 -0.94 4.93
C ALA A 82 1.72 -0.09 4.94
N LEU A 83 2.74 -0.47 4.16
CA LEU A 83 3.92 0.38 3.97
C LEU A 83 3.52 1.69 3.27
N ALA A 84 2.89 1.64 2.10
CA ALA A 84 2.47 2.83 1.36
C ALA A 84 1.59 3.78 2.19
N GLU A 85 0.65 3.25 2.98
CA GLU A 85 -0.21 4.02 3.88
C GLU A 85 0.58 4.65 5.03
N SER A 86 1.46 3.89 5.69
CA SER A 86 2.33 4.43 6.73
C SER A 86 3.23 5.55 6.19
N GLN A 87 3.72 5.41 4.96
CA GLN A 87 4.51 6.45 4.29
C GLN A 87 3.66 7.67 3.95
N ALA A 88 2.40 7.50 3.51
CA ALA A 88 1.49 8.60 3.20
C ALA A 88 1.29 9.58 4.36
N SER A 89 1.23 9.04 5.58
CA SER A 89 1.10 9.83 6.82
C SER A 89 2.41 10.47 7.30
N ASN A 90 3.56 10.05 6.77
CA ASN A 90 4.85 10.53 7.26
C ASN A 90 5.17 11.94 6.73
N PRO A 91 5.50 12.93 7.59
CA PRO A 91 5.86 14.28 7.16
C PRO A 91 7.06 14.35 6.21
N LEU A 92 7.94 13.34 6.23
CA LEU A 92 9.15 13.26 5.42
C LEU A 92 8.92 12.59 4.05
N PHE A 93 7.72 12.05 3.80
CA PHE A 93 7.36 11.42 2.52
C PHE A 93 7.55 12.34 1.33
N GLY A 94 7.10 13.60 1.45
CA GLY A 94 7.22 14.59 0.38
C GLY A 94 8.66 14.95 -0.01
N LEU A 95 9.67 14.53 0.77
CA LEU A 95 11.09 14.73 0.44
C LEU A 95 11.63 13.69 -0.55
N VAL A 96 11.07 12.48 -0.54
CA VAL A 96 11.52 11.36 -1.38
C VAL A 96 10.50 10.95 -2.43
N HIS A 97 9.24 11.38 -2.27
CA HIS A 97 8.16 11.07 -3.18
C HIS A 97 8.38 11.71 -4.55
N VAL A 98 8.12 10.92 -5.59
CA VAL A 98 8.14 11.33 -6.99
C VAL A 98 6.80 10.91 -7.60
N SER A 99 6.04 11.88 -8.12
CA SER A 99 4.80 11.60 -8.84
C SER A 99 5.01 10.64 -10.00
N HIS A 100 4.12 9.67 -10.12
CA HIS A 100 4.10 8.77 -11.26
C HIS A 100 3.31 9.39 -12.43
N PRO A 101 3.79 9.30 -13.69
CA PRO A 101 3.06 9.85 -14.85
C PRO A 101 1.64 9.30 -15.02
N LEU A 102 1.40 8.05 -14.61
CA LEU A 102 0.07 7.44 -14.67
C LEU A 102 -0.96 8.14 -13.78
N THR A 103 -0.55 8.90 -12.77
CA THR A 103 -1.48 9.67 -11.94
C THR A 103 -2.31 10.62 -12.81
N GLU A 104 -1.68 11.37 -13.72
CA GLU A 104 -2.41 12.25 -14.64
C GLU A 104 -3.26 11.45 -15.62
N THR A 105 -2.71 10.38 -16.20
CA THR A 105 -3.48 9.50 -17.11
C THR A 105 -4.76 8.97 -16.46
N ILE A 106 -4.68 8.55 -15.19
CA ILE A 106 -5.83 8.04 -14.44
C ILE A 106 -6.83 9.16 -14.16
N LEU A 107 -6.36 10.34 -13.77
CA LEU A 107 -7.22 11.51 -13.55
C LEU A 107 -7.97 11.91 -14.82
N ASP A 108 -7.28 11.95 -15.96
CA ASP A 108 -7.88 12.26 -17.26
C ASP A 108 -8.99 11.27 -17.60
N ILE A 109 -8.75 9.96 -17.42
CA ILE A 109 -9.77 8.93 -17.66
C ILE A 109 -10.96 9.10 -16.70
N LEU A 110 -10.70 9.28 -15.40
CA LEU A 110 -11.73 9.39 -14.38
C LEU A 110 -12.52 10.70 -14.46
N THR A 111 -12.02 11.72 -15.16
CA THR A 111 -12.69 13.03 -15.27
C THR A 111 -13.15 13.37 -16.70
N ALA A 112 -12.84 12.52 -17.69
CA ALA A 112 -13.28 12.67 -19.08
C ALA A 112 -14.81 12.76 -19.23
N ALA A 113 -15.31 13.24 -20.37
CA ALA A 113 -16.76 13.24 -20.63
C ALA A 113 -17.34 11.82 -20.78
N GLU A 114 -16.60 10.92 -21.44
CA GLU A 114 -16.99 9.53 -21.60
C GLU A 114 -16.84 8.78 -20.26
N PRO A 115 -17.90 8.14 -19.74
CA PRO A 115 -17.84 7.44 -18.46
C PRO A 115 -16.96 6.19 -18.58
N ARG A 116 -15.88 6.16 -17.80
CA ARG A 116 -14.96 5.01 -17.77
C ARG A 116 -14.41 4.79 -16.36
N HIS A 117 -14.37 3.53 -15.96
CA HIS A 117 -13.68 3.08 -14.73
C HIS A 117 -12.21 2.78 -15.04
N VAL A 118 -11.36 2.81 -14.03
CA VAL A 118 -9.95 2.46 -14.14
C VAL A 118 -9.66 1.28 -13.23
N ILE A 119 -8.95 0.30 -13.77
CA ILE A 119 -8.40 -0.83 -13.04
C ILE A 119 -6.88 -0.67 -13.06
N LEU A 120 -6.28 -0.56 -11.88
CA LEU A 120 -4.83 -0.52 -11.69
C LEU A 120 -4.38 -1.85 -11.06
N THR A 121 -3.61 -2.62 -11.82
CA THR A 121 -3.09 -3.94 -11.41
C THR A 121 -1.58 -4.03 -11.58
N GLY A 122 -0.97 -5.05 -10.98
CA GLY A 122 0.47 -5.29 -10.99
C GLY A 122 0.93 -6.13 -9.79
N HIS A 123 2.21 -6.47 -9.76
CA HIS A 123 2.84 -7.24 -8.68
C HIS A 123 3.02 -6.41 -7.41
N ALA A 124 3.31 -7.13 -6.31
CA ALA A 124 3.75 -6.47 -5.09
C ALA A 124 5.12 -5.80 -5.34
N GLY A 125 5.21 -4.51 -5.07
CA GLY A 125 6.38 -3.65 -5.24
C GLY A 125 6.18 -2.56 -6.29
N ASP A 126 5.15 -2.68 -7.14
CA ASP A 126 4.98 -1.82 -8.33
C ASP A 126 4.48 -0.41 -7.98
N GLY A 127 4.17 -0.12 -6.71
CA GLY A 127 3.77 1.22 -6.29
C GLY A 127 2.31 1.59 -6.58
N LYS A 128 1.45 0.59 -6.85
CA LYS A 128 -0.01 0.78 -7.08
C LYS A 128 -0.67 1.68 -6.02
N SER A 129 -0.37 1.42 -4.75
CA SER A 129 -0.95 2.15 -3.61
C SER A 129 -0.41 3.58 -3.50
N THR A 130 0.83 3.81 -3.94
CA THR A 130 1.40 5.16 -4.05
C THR A 130 0.70 5.96 -5.15
N ILE A 131 0.47 5.36 -6.32
CA ILE A 131 -0.29 6.00 -7.41
C ILE A 131 -1.72 6.32 -6.96
N ALA A 132 -2.37 5.39 -6.24
CA ALA A 132 -3.70 5.61 -5.68
C ALA A 132 -3.73 6.79 -4.69
N LEU A 133 -2.70 6.94 -3.86
CA LEU A 133 -2.53 8.09 -2.97
C LEU A 133 -2.41 9.40 -3.73
N ASP A 134 -1.65 9.42 -4.82
CA ASP A 134 -1.50 10.62 -5.63
C ASP A 134 -2.82 11.02 -6.29
N VAL A 135 -3.53 10.06 -6.87
CA VAL A 135 -4.88 10.29 -7.43
C VAL A 135 -5.82 10.78 -6.34
N TYR A 136 -5.83 10.16 -5.16
CA TYR A 136 -6.64 10.59 -4.02
C TYR A 136 -6.35 12.05 -3.64
N LYS A 137 -5.06 12.41 -3.47
CA LYS A 137 -4.63 13.77 -3.11
C LYS A 137 -5.10 14.77 -4.15
N ARG A 138 -4.91 14.46 -5.44
CA ARG A 138 -5.33 15.32 -6.55
C ARG A 138 -6.84 15.53 -6.58
N LEU A 139 -7.64 14.47 -6.43
CA LEU A 139 -9.10 14.58 -6.38
C LEU A 139 -9.61 15.34 -5.16
N LYS A 140 -8.89 15.31 -4.03
CA LYS A 140 -9.20 16.09 -2.82
C LYS A 140 -8.64 17.52 -2.83
N GLY A 141 -7.80 17.89 -3.79
CA GLY A 141 -7.08 19.17 -3.80
C GLY A 141 -5.99 19.29 -2.72
N ILE A 142 -5.47 18.16 -2.24
CA ILE A 142 -4.37 18.12 -1.26
C ILE A 142 -3.04 18.31 -2.02
N PRO A 143 -2.12 19.16 -1.53
CA PRO A 143 -0.80 19.30 -2.14
C PRO A 143 -0.04 17.97 -2.18
N GLU A 144 0.62 17.70 -3.30
CA GLU A 144 1.33 16.43 -3.57
C GLU A 144 2.28 16.02 -2.44
N LYS A 145 3.09 16.98 -1.95
CA LYS A 145 4.09 16.76 -0.91
C LYS A 145 3.54 16.80 0.52
N ALA A 146 2.26 17.10 0.69
CA ALA A 146 1.67 17.10 2.02
C ALA A 146 1.56 15.65 2.54
N SER A 147 1.84 15.48 3.83
CA SER A 147 1.46 14.28 4.55
C SER A 147 -0.05 14.24 4.68
N VAL A 148 -0.59 13.03 4.68
CA VAL A 148 -2.02 12.78 4.72
C VAL A 148 -2.29 11.98 5.98
N GLU A 149 -2.76 12.65 7.03
CA GLU A 149 -3.28 11.99 8.23
C GLU A 149 -4.68 11.45 7.92
N ILE A 150 -4.74 10.32 7.23
CA ILE A 150 -6.00 9.68 6.91
C ILE A 150 -5.90 8.22 7.30
N GLU A 151 -6.90 7.77 8.05
CA GLU A 151 -7.21 6.35 8.15
C GLU A 151 -7.82 5.93 6.81
N TRP A 152 -6.99 5.35 5.94
CA TRP A 152 -7.37 4.97 4.60
C TRP A 152 -8.45 3.88 4.67
N LYS A 153 -9.68 4.21 4.28
CA LYS A 153 -10.74 3.20 4.15
C LYS A 153 -10.48 2.34 2.93
N ARG A 154 -11.00 1.10 2.96
CA ARG A 154 -11.05 0.18 1.81
C ARG A 154 -11.69 0.83 0.59
N ARG A 155 -12.71 1.66 0.81
CA ARG A 155 -13.38 2.47 -0.22
C ARG A 155 -13.43 3.92 0.23
N GLU A 156 -12.90 4.80 -0.61
CA GLU A 156 -12.95 6.25 -0.46
C GLU A 156 -13.87 6.84 -1.53
N ASP A 157 -14.93 7.51 -1.07
CA ASP A 157 -15.89 8.17 -1.96
C ASP A 157 -15.60 9.67 -2.02
N LEU A 158 -15.38 10.16 -3.23
CA LEU A 158 -14.89 11.50 -3.51
C LEU A 158 -15.85 12.22 -4.47
N GLN A 159 -16.16 13.48 -4.15
CA GLN A 159 -16.80 14.37 -5.12
C GLN A 159 -15.71 15.03 -5.96
N ALA A 160 -15.60 14.62 -7.23
CA ALA A 160 -14.61 15.12 -8.18
C ALA A 160 -15.30 15.88 -9.31
N GLY A 161 -15.54 17.18 -9.11
CA GLY A 161 -16.36 17.97 -10.04
C GLY A 161 -17.82 17.49 -10.06
N GLU A 162 -18.39 17.30 -11.25
CA GLU A 162 -19.79 16.85 -11.42
C GLU A 162 -19.98 15.35 -11.24
N VAL A 163 -18.93 14.53 -11.45
CA VAL A 163 -19.01 13.07 -11.40
C VAL A 163 -18.38 12.55 -10.11
N PRO A 164 -19.11 11.80 -9.27
CA PRO A 164 -18.51 11.17 -8.09
C PRO A 164 -17.50 10.08 -8.51
N VAL A 165 -16.41 9.99 -7.78
CA VAL A 165 -15.33 9.01 -7.98
C VAL A 165 -15.14 8.19 -6.70
N SER A 166 -15.07 6.88 -6.83
CA SER A 166 -14.66 5.98 -5.75
C SER A 166 -13.28 5.42 -6.01
N ILE A 167 -12.44 5.42 -4.98
CA ILE A 167 -11.18 4.68 -4.97
C ILE A 167 -11.37 3.47 -4.07
N VAL A 168 -11.29 2.27 -4.65
CA VAL A 168 -11.36 1.00 -3.93
C VAL A 168 -9.97 0.39 -3.89
N LYS A 169 -9.42 0.30 -2.69
CA LYS A 169 -8.09 -0.22 -2.43
C LYS A 169 -8.20 -1.64 -1.94
N ASP A 170 -7.15 -2.39 -2.21
CA ASP A 170 -7.04 -3.77 -1.81
C ASP A 170 -8.34 -4.51 -2.06
N PHE A 171 -8.72 -4.60 -3.34
CA PHE A 171 -9.95 -5.27 -3.74
C PHE A 171 -10.04 -6.71 -3.20
N SER A 172 -8.89 -7.29 -2.79
CA SER A 172 -8.80 -8.58 -2.13
C SER A 172 -9.38 -8.61 -0.71
N GLU A 173 -9.32 -7.48 -0.01
CA GLU A 173 -9.93 -7.30 1.30
C GLU A 173 -11.42 -6.89 1.23
N CYS A 174 -11.97 -6.73 0.02
CA CYS A 174 -13.36 -6.33 -0.22
C CYS A 174 -14.24 -7.49 -0.74
N SER A 175 -13.86 -8.74 -0.50
CA SER A 175 -14.57 -9.93 -1.01
C SER A 175 -16.02 -10.05 -0.54
N ASP A 176 -16.39 -9.34 0.53
CA ASP A 176 -17.74 -9.24 1.05
C ASP A 176 -18.61 -8.21 0.29
N ILE A 177 -18.02 -7.22 -0.37
CA ILE A 177 -18.74 -6.11 -1.03
C ILE A 177 -18.44 -5.93 -2.53
N TRP A 178 -17.50 -6.71 -3.07
CA TRP A 178 -17.03 -6.58 -4.47
C TRP A 178 -18.14 -6.72 -5.53
N LEU A 179 -19.14 -7.58 -5.32
CA LEU A 179 -20.26 -7.75 -6.22
C LEU A 179 -21.13 -6.50 -6.28
N ASP A 180 -21.36 -5.86 -5.13
CA ASP A 180 -22.11 -4.61 -5.05
C ASP A 180 -21.34 -3.47 -5.75
N ILE A 181 -20.01 -3.46 -5.62
CA ILE A 181 -19.14 -2.53 -6.34
C ILE A 181 -19.26 -2.75 -7.85
N ILE A 182 -19.26 -4.01 -8.31
CA ILE A 182 -19.41 -4.33 -9.74
C ILE A 182 -20.78 -3.91 -10.28
N ASP A 183 -21.85 -4.14 -9.51
CA ASP A 183 -23.19 -3.70 -9.91
C ASP A 183 -23.30 -2.17 -9.94
N GLU A 184 -22.66 -1.47 -9.01
CA GLU A 184 -22.60 0.00 -9.00
C GLU A 184 -21.82 0.56 -10.20
N MET A 185 -20.74 -0.11 -10.61
CA MET A 185 -20.02 0.22 -11.85
C MET A 185 -20.94 0.10 -13.06
N ARG A 186 -21.71 -0.99 -13.16
CA ARG A 186 -22.68 -1.22 -14.24
C ARG A 186 -23.82 -0.20 -14.25
N ALA A 187 -24.23 0.30 -13.09
CA ALA A 187 -25.25 1.34 -12.97
C ALA A 187 -24.79 2.72 -13.50
N GLY A 188 -23.48 2.96 -13.61
CA GLY A 188 -22.92 4.16 -14.25
C GLY A 188 -23.10 5.46 -13.47
N GLN A 189 -23.48 5.40 -12.19
CA GLN A 189 -23.73 6.60 -11.36
C GLN A 189 -22.44 7.24 -10.82
N ARG A 190 -21.33 6.50 -10.84
CA ARG A 190 -20.02 6.98 -10.41
C ARG A 190 -18.90 6.31 -11.18
N ARG A 191 -17.71 6.88 -11.10
CA ARG A 191 -16.49 6.30 -11.65
C ARG A 191 -15.69 5.63 -10.56
N PHE A 192 -14.90 4.64 -10.93
CA PHE A 192 -14.15 3.83 -9.98
C PHE A 192 -12.69 3.75 -10.40
N LEU A 193 -11.80 3.92 -9.44
CA LEU A 193 -10.42 3.45 -9.50
C LEU A 193 -10.34 2.20 -8.62
N LEU A 194 -10.16 1.05 -9.25
CA LEU A 194 -9.94 -0.21 -8.55
C LEU A 194 -8.44 -0.50 -8.47
N ILE A 195 -7.92 -0.70 -7.26
CA ILE A 195 -6.55 -1.14 -7.04
C ILE A 195 -6.58 -2.57 -6.53
N SER A 196 -6.01 -3.48 -7.33
CA SER A 196 -6.03 -4.91 -7.01
C SER A 196 -4.78 -5.59 -7.52
N ASN A 197 -4.44 -6.73 -6.93
CA ASN A 197 -3.51 -7.67 -7.55
C ASN A 197 -4.23 -8.45 -8.64
N THR A 198 -3.48 -8.88 -9.66
CA THR A 198 -4.00 -9.56 -10.85
C THR A 198 -4.89 -10.76 -10.52
N GLY A 199 -4.42 -11.67 -9.66
CA GLY A 199 -5.17 -12.88 -9.31
C GLY A 199 -6.50 -12.60 -8.59
N THR A 200 -6.50 -11.66 -7.64
CA THR A 200 -7.71 -11.27 -6.93
C THR A 200 -8.73 -10.62 -7.86
N LEU A 201 -8.26 -9.76 -8.73
CA LEU A 201 -9.09 -9.06 -9.71
C LEU A 201 -9.81 -10.04 -10.64
N LEU A 202 -9.07 -11.04 -11.15
CA LEU A 202 -9.64 -12.11 -11.98
C LEU A 202 -10.73 -12.87 -11.23
N ASN A 203 -10.44 -13.30 -10.00
CA ASN A 203 -11.43 -14.00 -9.17
C ASN A 203 -12.72 -13.20 -8.99
N ALA A 204 -12.63 -11.87 -8.87
CA ALA A 204 -13.78 -11.00 -8.70
C ALA A 204 -14.70 -10.92 -9.89
N PHE A 205 -14.11 -10.68 -11.06
CA PHE A 205 -14.91 -10.62 -12.28
C PHE A 205 -15.44 -12.00 -12.67
N LYS A 206 -14.71 -13.09 -12.38
CA LYS A 206 -15.21 -14.46 -12.54
C LYS A 206 -16.42 -14.74 -11.66
N SER A 207 -16.36 -14.45 -10.35
CA SER A 207 -17.51 -14.64 -9.46
C SER A 207 -18.71 -13.76 -9.84
N ALA A 208 -18.47 -12.55 -10.35
CA ALA A 208 -19.54 -11.69 -10.85
C ALA A 208 -20.19 -12.25 -12.13
N GLU A 209 -19.41 -12.90 -12.99
CA GLU A 209 -19.88 -13.54 -14.22
C GLU A 209 -20.63 -14.85 -13.94
N GLU A 210 -20.11 -15.67 -13.02
CA GLU A 210 -20.78 -16.87 -12.52
C GLU A 210 -22.19 -16.53 -12.00
N ARG A 211 -22.29 -15.49 -11.16
CA ARG A 211 -23.58 -15.02 -10.62
C ARG A 211 -24.52 -14.51 -11.71
N ALA A 212 -23.99 -13.95 -12.79
CA ALA A 212 -24.77 -13.49 -13.93
C ALA A 212 -25.15 -14.62 -14.90
N GLY A 213 -24.66 -15.85 -14.68
CA GLY A 213 -24.85 -16.98 -15.59
C GLY A 213 -24.08 -16.85 -16.90
N GLY A 214 -22.97 -16.10 -16.89
CA GLY A 214 -22.12 -15.85 -18.04
C GLY A 214 -21.01 -16.88 -18.25
N ASP A 215 -20.06 -16.55 -19.12
CA ASP A 215 -18.91 -17.42 -19.46
C ASP A 215 -17.65 -16.96 -18.75
N GLU A 216 -17.37 -17.58 -17.59
CA GLU A 216 -16.19 -17.27 -16.77
C GLU A 216 -14.87 -17.51 -17.50
N ILE A 217 -14.81 -18.51 -18.39
CA ILE A 217 -13.57 -18.90 -19.08
C ILE A 217 -13.27 -17.86 -20.17
N ALA A 218 -14.28 -17.46 -20.94
CA ALA A 218 -14.15 -16.40 -21.93
C ALA A 218 -13.76 -15.08 -21.27
N LEU A 219 -14.39 -14.74 -20.13
CA LEU A 219 -14.05 -13.53 -19.37
C LEU A 219 -12.61 -13.55 -18.87
N GLU A 220 -12.18 -14.68 -18.26
CA GLU A 220 -10.83 -14.80 -17.72
C GLU A 220 -9.79 -14.62 -18.81
N SER A 221 -10.00 -15.26 -19.97
CA SER A 221 -9.09 -15.13 -21.11
C SER A 221 -9.00 -13.71 -21.64
N ASP A 222 -10.14 -13.02 -21.80
CA ASP A 222 -10.20 -11.64 -22.30
C ASP A 222 -9.55 -10.64 -21.33
N LEU A 223 -9.81 -10.80 -20.03
CA LEU A 223 -9.24 -9.94 -19.01
C LEU A 223 -7.72 -10.16 -18.88
N LEU A 224 -7.24 -11.41 -18.96
CA LEU A 224 -5.81 -11.72 -19.00
C LEU A 224 -5.12 -11.11 -20.23
N GLU A 225 -5.68 -11.28 -21.43
CA GLU A 225 -5.14 -10.67 -22.66
C GLU A 225 -5.13 -9.14 -22.57
N THR A 226 -6.07 -8.56 -21.83
CA THR A 226 -6.08 -7.12 -21.58
C THR A 226 -4.93 -6.71 -20.65
N MET A 227 -4.64 -7.50 -19.62
CA MET A 227 -3.56 -7.26 -18.65
C MET A 227 -2.16 -7.48 -19.20
N GLU A 228 -1.98 -8.25 -20.29
CA GLU A 228 -0.68 -8.44 -20.94
C GLU A 228 -0.12 -7.16 -21.58
N SER A 229 -0.95 -6.11 -21.74
CA SER A 229 -0.49 -4.85 -22.29
C SER A 229 0.26 -4.00 -21.26
N SER A 230 1.43 -3.48 -21.66
CA SER A 230 2.17 -2.47 -20.91
C SER A 230 1.61 -1.05 -21.04
N MET A 231 0.57 -0.88 -21.87
CA MET A 231 -0.13 0.40 -22.07
C MET A 231 -1.57 0.29 -21.55
N PRO A 232 -2.19 1.40 -21.13
CA PRO A 232 -3.61 1.41 -20.76
C PRO A 232 -4.48 0.84 -21.89
N LYS A 233 -5.19 -0.26 -21.63
CA LYS A 233 -6.01 -0.96 -22.62
C LYS A 233 -7.50 -0.85 -22.24
N PRO A 234 -8.38 -0.44 -23.17
CA PRO A 234 -9.81 -0.41 -22.92
C PRO A 234 -10.35 -1.83 -22.80
N TRP A 235 -11.29 -2.03 -21.87
CA TRP A 235 -11.98 -3.29 -21.65
C TRP A 235 -13.44 -3.01 -21.34
N ASN A 236 -14.37 -3.79 -21.88
CA ASN A 236 -15.81 -3.58 -21.66
C ASN A 236 -16.39 -4.84 -21.05
N HIS A 237 -17.14 -4.70 -19.96
CA HIS A 237 -17.70 -5.83 -19.27
C HIS A 237 -19.04 -5.46 -18.61
N GLY A 238 -20.07 -6.29 -18.81
CA GLY A 238 -21.39 -6.10 -18.20
C GLY A 238 -22.06 -4.76 -18.51
N GLY A 239 -21.77 -4.17 -19.67
CA GLY A 239 -22.28 -2.84 -20.07
C GLY A 239 -21.50 -1.65 -19.49
N ALA A 240 -20.48 -1.89 -18.66
CA ALA A 240 -19.57 -0.86 -18.16
C ALA A 240 -18.26 -0.82 -18.97
N ALA A 241 -17.70 0.38 -19.11
CA ALA A 241 -16.42 0.62 -19.77
C ALA A 241 -15.29 0.80 -18.76
N PHE A 242 -14.18 0.11 -18.99
CA PHE A 242 -12.99 0.11 -18.16
C PHE A 242 -11.75 0.50 -18.98
N THR A 243 -10.76 1.06 -18.31
CA THR A 243 -9.36 1.04 -18.76
C THR A 243 -8.58 0.20 -17.77
N VAL A 244 -7.92 -0.85 -18.25
CA VAL A 244 -7.01 -1.67 -17.46
C VAL A 244 -5.60 -1.15 -17.66
N ILE A 245 -4.90 -0.92 -16.56
CA ILE A 245 -3.52 -0.47 -16.51
C ILE A 245 -2.75 -1.50 -15.69
N ASN A 246 -1.85 -2.23 -16.33
CA ASN A 246 -0.91 -3.12 -15.65
C ASN A 246 0.44 -2.41 -15.48
N LEU A 247 0.99 -2.42 -14.27
CA LEU A 247 2.29 -1.81 -13.94
C LEU A 247 3.47 -2.76 -14.14
N SER A 248 3.21 -4.05 -14.37
CA SER A 248 4.21 -5.12 -14.47
C SER A 248 4.67 -5.43 -15.88
#